data_AF-A0A0G1J8E5-F1
#
_entry.id   AF-A0A0G1J8E5-F1
#
_cell.length_a   1.000
_cell.length_b   1.000
_cell.length_c   1.000
_cell.angle_alpha   90.00
_cell.angle_beta   90.00
_cell.angle_gamma   90.00
#
_symmetry.space_group_name_H-M   'P 1'
#
loop_
_entity.id
_entity.type
_entity.pdbx_description
1 polymer ?
#
loop_
_entity_poly.entity_id
_entity_poly.type
_entity_poly.pdbx_seq_one_letter_code
_entity_poly.pdbx_strand_id
1 'polypeptide(L)'
;MKNLLFCVSTILIFIFWPLSFILASRADSVTFIIAALVLLVDRLLYLRNYPYHYFTFLVLPLLHPAYLFFPVIAILFHRSDIKKISLVIYTVILIFISLFSWKTFYAYSIFTPDPLAFDTLNKKISLIPNRNLARLYHNKTDIFQDKFKSNIFTSLDTNNYFFALHPREIFENQNLHKLPFPAIIPFLMGLYFLIKSKDRAWIASTLLAGIFSIALINNQDKFDLILYLPISLTCLVGLKKIFTLRQAYYLLFSFIFLPLSIIELARIIFN
;
A
#
# COMPACT_ATOMS: atom_id res chain seq x y z
N MET A 1 1.19 1.84 34.24
CA MET A 1 2.35 1.97 33.32
C MET A 1 2.20 1.17 32.02
N LYS A 2 1.94 -0.15 32.06
CA LYS A 2 1.85 -1.02 30.86
C LYS A 2 0.87 -0.53 29.78
N ASN A 3 -0.33 -0.11 30.17
CA ASN A 3 -1.36 0.41 29.24
C ASN A 3 -0.95 1.73 28.60
N LEU A 4 -0.29 2.62 29.35
CA LEU A 4 0.21 3.88 28.81
C LEU A 4 1.25 3.61 27.71
N LEU A 5 2.21 2.73 27.98
CA LEU A 5 3.22 2.32 27.00
C LEU A 5 2.58 1.72 25.73
N PHE A 6 1.48 0.97 25.90
CA PHE A 6 0.74 0.37 24.77
C PHE A 6 0.08 1.45 23.92
N CYS A 7 -0.59 2.42 24.55
CA CYS A 7 -1.20 3.55 23.85
C CYS A 7 -0.16 4.39 23.11
N VAL A 8 0.96 4.73 23.75
CA VAL A 8 2.04 5.50 23.11
C VAL A 8 2.64 4.73 21.93
N SER A 9 2.92 3.43 22.09
CA SER A 9 3.44 2.60 20.99
C SER A 9 2.46 2.52 19.82
N THR A 10 1.16 2.42 20.12
CA THR A 10 0.10 2.42 19.10
C THR A 10 0.07 3.76 18.36
N ILE A 11 0.09 4.88 19.08
CA ILE A 11 0.10 6.23 18.48
C ILE A 11 1.30 6.38 17.54
N LEU A 12 2.50 5.97 17.97
CA LEU A 12 3.71 6.04 17.16
C LEU A 12 3.59 5.24 15.86
N ILE A 13 3.05 4.02 15.91
CA ILE A 13 2.84 3.19 14.71
C ILE A 13 1.90 3.89 13.70
N PHE A 14 0.83 4.54 14.17
CA PHE A 14 -0.16 5.16 13.29
C PHE A 14 0.24 6.56 12.80
N ILE A 15 0.98 7.34 13.60
CA ILE A 15 1.30 8.73 13.21
C ILE A 15 2.47 8.80 12.22
N PHE A 16 3.38 7.83 12.23
CA PHE A 16 4.66 7.93 11.54
C PHE A 16 4.52 8.20 10.03
N TRP A 17 3.84 7.32 9.30
CA TRP A 17 3.70 7.45 7.85
C TRP A 17 2.90 8.70 7.44
N PRO A 18 1.69 8.95 7.99
CA PRO A 18 0.94 10.15 7.61
C PRO A 18 1.69 11.44 7.93
N LEU A 19 2.41 11.50 9.06
CA LEU A 19 3.19 12.68 9.43
C LEU A 19 4.36 12.89 8.47
N SER A 20 5.15 11.85 8.19
CA SER A 20 6.26 11.92 7.23
C SER A 20 5.77 12.37 5.86
N PHE A 21 4.63 11.83 5.42
CA PHE A 21 3.99 12.19 4.16
C PHE A 21 3.54 13.66 4.11
N ILE A 22 2.90 14.16 5.16
CA ILE A 22 2.45 15.57 5.25
C ILE A 22 3.63 16.53 5.20
N LEU A 23 4.70 16.22 5.94
CA LEU A 23 5.89 17.07 6.01
C LEU A 23 6.60 17.14 4.64
N ALA A 24 6.64 16.03 3.91
CA ALA A 24 7.27 15.97 2.59
C ALA A 24 6.42 16.55 1.44
N SER A 25 5.08 16.45 1.51
CA SER A 25 4.18 16.73 0.37
C SER A 25 3.25 17.94 0.57
N ARG A 26 3.78 19.09 1.02
CA ARG A 26 3.05 20.29 1.49
C ARG A 26 1.83 20.76 0.67
N ALA A 27 1.76 20.53 -0.66
CA ALA A 27 0.66 20.99 -1.52
C ALA A 27 -0.33 19.89 -1.98
N ASP A 28 0.12 18.64 -2.15
CA ASP A 28 -0.70 17.56 -2.76
C ASP A 28 -1.20 16.50 -1.77
N SER A 29 -0.88 16.65 -0.48
CA SER A 29 -1.06 15.59 0.52
C SER A 29 -2.53 15.25 0.82
N VAL A 30 -3.44 16.20 0.59
CA VAL A 30 -4.86 16.10 0.94
C VAL A 30 -5.54 14.90 0.27
N THR A 31 -5.36 14.72 -1.05
CA THR A 31 -6.02 13.65 -1.80
C THR A 31 -5.65 12.25 -1.27
N PHE A 32 -4.38 12.05 -0.94
CA PHE A 32 -3.88 10.77 -0.45
C PHE A 32 -4.32 10.49 0.99
N ILE A 33 -4.35 11.52 1.84
CA ILE A 33 -4.88 11.40 3.20
C ILE A 33 -6.37 11.07 3.16
N ILE A 34 -7.15 11.72 2.30
CA ILE A 34 -8.57 11.41 2.11
C ILE A 34 -8.74 9.95 1.63
N ALA A 35 -7.89 9.47 0.72
CA ALA A 35 -7.93 8.07 0.29
C ALA A 35 -7.70 7.09 1.47
N ALA A 36 -6.74 7.38 2.36
CA ALA A 36 -6.53 6.59 3.58
C ALA A 36 -7.72 6.69 4.55
N LEU A 37 -8.37 7.85 4.65
CA LEU A 37 -9.59 8.03 5.46
C LEU A 37 -10.77 7.23 4.90
N VAL A 38 -10.91 7.11 3.57
CA VAL A 38 -11.93 6.25 2.94
C VAL A 38 -11.76 4.81 3.41
N LEU A 39 -10.53 4.30 3.47
CA LEU A 39 -10.27 2.96 4.01
C LEU A 39 -10.59 2.85 5.51
N LEU A 40 -10.36 3.92 6.29
CA LEU A 40 -10.74 3.94 7.70
C LEU A 40 -12.26 3.86 7.87
N VAL A 41 -13.01 4.61 7.07
CA VAL A 41 -14.48 4.54 7.04
C VAL A 41 -14.95 3.14 6.65
N ASP A 42 -14.38 2.57 5.59
CA ASP A 42 -14.68 1.19 5.18
C ASP A 42 -14.45 0.20 6.32
N ARG A 43 -13.31 0.29 7.01
CA ARG A 43 -13.01 -0.56 8.17
C ARG A 43 -14.04 -0.42 9.28
N LEU A 44 -14.47 0.80 9.61
CA LEU A 44 -15.48 1.04 10.64
C LEU A 44 -16.83 0.40 10.25
N LEU A 45 -17.20 0.49 8.97
CA LEU A 45 -18.41 -0.16 8.44
C LEU A 45 -18.29 -1.68 8.44
N TYR A 46 -17.13 -2.22 8.05
CA TYR A 46 -16.81 -3.64 8.10
C TYR A 46 -16.93 -4.20 9.52
N LEU A 47 -16.36 -3.52 10.53
CA LEU A 47 -16.44 -3.94 11.93
C LEU A 47 -17.88 -3.96 12.48
N ARG A 48 -18.78 -3.15 11.91
CA ARG A 48 -20.20 -3.12 12.24
C ARG A 48 -21.04 -4.08 11.39
N ASN A 49 -20.40 -4.90 10.55
CA ASN A 49 -21.04 -5.83 9.60
C ASN A 49 -22.06 -5.15 8.67
N TYR A 50 -21.79 -3.90 8.24
CA TYR A 50 -22.67 -3.23 7.27
C TYR A 50 -22.55 -3.88 5.88
N PRO A 51 -23.66 -4.32 5.26
CA PRO A 51 -23.66 -5.14 4.05
C PRO A 51 -23.26 -4.41 2.76
N TYR A 52 -22.94 -3.11 2.83
CA TYR A 52 -22.59 -2.26 1.69
C TYR A 52 -21.28 -1.49 1.90
N HIS A 53 -20.45 -1.91 2.85
CA HIS A 53 -19.20 -1.20 3.16
C HIS A 53 -18.28 -1.05 1.94
N TYR A 54 -18.21 -2.07 1.08
CA TYR A 54 -17.41 -2.09 -0.15
C TYR A 54 -17.72 -0.96 -1.15
N PHE A 55 -18.91 -0.33 -1.10
CA PHE A 55 -19.22 0.86 -1.91
C PHE A 55 -18.29 2.04 -1.63
N THR A 56 -17.67 2.08 -0.44
CA THR A 56 -16.63 3.07 -0.12
C THR A 56 -15.44 3.01 -1.08
N PHE A 57 -15.10 1.83 -1.61
CA PHE A 57 -14.00 1.69 -2.56
C PHE A 57 -14.27 2.37 -3.91
N LEU A 58 -15.53 2.63 -4.27
CA LEU A 58 -15.86 3.41 -5.47
C LEU A 58 -15.49 4.89 -5.34
N VAL A 59 -15.27 5.38 -4.12
CA VAL A 59 -14.83 6.76 -3.88
C VAL A 59 -13.35 6.93 -4.23
N LEU A 60 -12.53 5.89 -4.05
CA LEU A 60 -11.08 5.95 -4.34
C LEU A 60 -10.75 6.40 -5.77
N PRO A 61 -11.32 5.81 -6.84
CA PRO A 61 -11.07 6.28 -8.20
C PRO A 61 -11.61 7.68 -8.52
N LEU A 62 -12.56 8.20 -7.72
CA LEU A 62 -13.05 9.57 -7.83
C LEU A 62 -12.07 10.57 -7.18
N LEU A 63 -11.35 10.15 -6.14
CA LEU A 63 -10.30 10.96 -5.51
C LEU A 63 -9.07 11.04 -6.41
N HIS A 64 -8.62 9.90 -6.93
CA HIS A 64 -7.52 9.85 -7.88
C HIS A 64 -7.66 8.65 -8.82
N PRO A 65 -7.49 8.83 -10.15
CA PRO A 65 -7.65 7.77 -11.13
C PRO A 65 -6.66 6.60 -10.93
N ALA A 66 -5.52 6.82 -10.26
CA ALA A 66 -4.56 5.77 -9.92
C ALA A 66 -5.18 4.61 -9.11
N TYR A 67 -6.26 4.87 -8.38
CA TYR A 67 -6.97 3.85 -7.60
C TYR A 67 -8.08 3.12 -8.38
N LEU A 68 -8.11 3.24 -9.72
CA LEU A 68 -9.14 2.65 -10.58
C LEU A 68 -9.33 1.15 -10.38
N PHE A 69 -8.23 0.42 -10.18
CA PHE A 69 -8.28 -1.03 -10.03
C PHE A 69 -8.55 -1.50 -8.61
N PHE A 70 -8.38 -0.63 -7.61
CA PHE A 70 -8.66 -0.95 -6.21
C PHE A 70 -10.07 -1.56 -6.00
N PRO A 71 -11.19 -0.93 -6.45
CA PRO A 71 -12.53 -1.49 -6.30
C PRO A 71 -12.70 -2.84 -7.02
N VAL A 72 -12.07 -3.03 -8.18
CA VAL A 72 -12.11 -4.29 -8.94
C VAL A 72 -11.52 -5.42 -8.08
N ILE A 73 -10.30 -5.21 -7.58
CA ILE A 73 -9.56 -6.23 -6.83
C ILE A 73 -10.24 -6.49 -5.49
N ALA A 74 -10.70 -5.46 -4.80
CA ALA A 74 -11.39 -5.60 -3.52
C ALA A 74 -12.66 -6.46 -3.65
N ILE A 75 -13.45 -6.28 -4.72
CA ILE A 75 -14.64 -7.11 -4.96
C ILE A 75 -14.31 -8.58 -5.21
N LEU A 76 -13.19 -8.89 -5.87
CA LEU A 76 -12.81 -10.29 -6.10
C LEU A 76 -12.67 -11.06 -4.78
N PHE A 77 -12.21 -10.39 -3.72
CA PHE A 77 -12.08 -10.97 -2.38
C PHE A 77 -13.40 -11.02 -1.59
N HIS A 78 -14.32 -10.09 -1.84
CA HIS A 78 -15.59 -9.98 -1.09
C HIS A 78 -16.81 -10.51 -1.85
N ARG A 79 -16.63 -11.13 -3.02
CA ARG A 79 -17.72 -11.57 -3.91
C ARG A 79 -18.76 -12.47 -3.24
N SER A 80 -18.33 -13.33 -2.31
CA SER A 80 -19.24 -14.26 -1.59
C SER A 80 -20.24 -13.53 -0.71
N ASP A 81 -19.90 -12.34 -0.23
CA ASP A 81 -20.62 -11.64 0.82
C ASP A 81 -21.60 -10.60 0.23
N ILE A 82 -21.52 -10.38 -1.09
CA ILE A 82 -22.27 -9.35 -1.81
C ILE A 82 -23.54 -9.95 -2.43
N LYS A 83 -24.69 -9.33 -2.16
CA LYS A 83 -25.94 -9.66 -2.84
C LYS A 83 -25.82 -9.40 -4.35
N LYS A 84 -26.33 -10.31 -5.17
CA LYS A 84 -26.24 -10.23 -6.65
C LYS A 84 -26.64 -8.86 -7.21
N ILE A 85 -27.76 -8.29 -6.75
CA ILE A 85 -28.25 -6.97 -7.20
C ILE A 85 -27.24 -5.87 -6.87
N SER A 86 -26.68 -5.88 -5.67
CA SER A 86 -25.68 -4.90 -5.22
C SER A 86 -24.38 -5.00 -6.01
N LEU A 87 -23.96 -6.22 -6.38
CA LEU A 87 -22.82 -6.44 -7.27
C LEU A 87 -23.06 -5.85 -8.66
N VAL A 88 -24.26 -6.03 -9.21
CA VAL A 88 -24.63 -5.44 -10.51
C VAL A 88 -24.58 -3.92 -10.44
N ILE A 89 -25.23 -3.31 -9.45
CA ILE A 89 -25.23 -1.85 -9.25
C ILE A 89 -23.79 -1.33 -9.11
N TYR A 90 -22.98 -1.98 -8.29
CA TYR A 90 -21.58 -1.63 -8.10
C TYR A 90 -20.80 -1.67 -9.42
N THR A 91 -20.97 -2.75 -10.19
CA THR A 91 -20.27 -2.94 -11.46
C THR A 91 -20.66 -1.86 -12.48
N VAL A 92 -21.95 -1.53 -12.57
CA VAL A 92 -22.44 -0.46 -13.45
C VAL A 92 -21.84 0.89 -13.07
N ILE A 93 -21.82 1.23 -11.77
CA ILE A 93 -21.21 2.47 -11.28
C ILE A 93 -19.71 2.49 -11.59
N LEU A 94 -19.00 1.38 -11.34
CA LEU A 94 -17.57 1.29 -11.61
C LEU A 94 -17.25 1.46 -13.10
N ILE A 95 -18.04 0.88 -13.99
CA ILE A 95 -17.90 1.07 -15.44
C ILE A 95 -18.06 2.55 -15.78
N PHE A 96 -19.08 3.21 -15.24
CA PHE A 96 -19.30 4.64 -15.46
C PHE A 96 -18.09 5.45 -15.00
N ILE A 97 -17.63 5.26 -13.75
CA ILE A 97 -16.43 5.93 -13.21
C ILE A 97 -15.21 5.68 -14.10
N SER A 98 -15.02 4.44 -14.55
CA SER A 98 -13.90 4.06 -15.41
C SER A 98 -13.91 4.83 -16.73
N LEU A 99 -15.08 5.03 -17.35
CA LEU A 99 -15.21 5.78 -18.59
C LEU A 99 -14.75 7.24 -18.45
N PHE A 100 -15.03 7.89 -17.30
CA PHE A 100 -14.57 9.27 -17.05
C PHE A 100 -13.10 9.34 -16.67
N SER A 101 -12.60 8.37 -15.91
CA SER A 101 -11.24 8.38 -15.36
C SER A 101 -10.20 7.68 -16.25
N TRP A 102 -10.60 7.03 -17.34
CA TRP A 102 -9.69 6.22 -18.17
C TRP A 102 -8.53 7.02 -18.75
N LYS A 103 -8.81 8.20 -19.31
CA LYS A 103 -7.79 9.00 -20.01
C LYS A 103 -6.73 9.51 -19.04
N THR A 104 -7.15 9.92 -17.83
CA THR A 104 -6.24 10.35 -16.77
C THR A 104 -5.50 9.17 -16.17
N PHE A 105 -6.17 8.04 -15.90
CA PHE A 105 -5.51 6.80 -15.47
C PHE A 105 -4.41 6.37 -16.45
N TYR A 106 -4.72 6.34 -17.74
CA TYR A 106 -3.76 5.95 -18.78
C TYR A 106 -2.47 6.75 -18.68
N ALA A 107 -2.55 8.07 -18.45
CA ALA A 107 -1.37 8.94 -18.33
C ALA A 107 -0.45 8.59 -17.14
N TYR A 108 -1.01 8.10 -16.02
CA TYR A 108 -0.23 7.68 -14.85
C TYR A 108 0.16 6.20 -14.86
N SER A 109 -0.45 5.41 -15.74
CA SER A 109 -0.30 3.96 -15.72
C SER A 109 1.04 3.50 -16.29
N ILE A 110 1.39 2.24 -16.02
CA ILE A 110 2.51 1.54 -16.67
C ILE A 110 2.34 1.45 -18.20
N PHE A 111 1.12 1.65 -18.71
CA PHE A 111 0.81 1.60 -20.15
C PHE A 111 1.22 2.87 -20.90
N THR A 112 1.58 3.95 -20.19
CA THR A 112 2.11 5.16 -20.81
C THR A 112 3.39 4.81 -21.60
N PRO A 113 3.47 5.19 -22.90
CA PRO A 113 4.64 4.92 -23.72
C PRO A 113 5.93 5.50 -23.10
N ASP A 114 6.96 4.66 -23.03
CA ASP A 114 8.26 5.01 -22.49
C ASP A 114 9.32 4.84 -23.60
N PRO A 115 9.70 5.93 -24.28
CA PRO A 115 10.62 5.88 -25.42
C PRO A 115 11.96 5.21 -25.07
N LEU A 116 12.48 5.46 -23.86
CA LEU A 116 13.75 4.91 -23.40
C LEU A 116 13.67 3.39 -23.20
N ALA A 117 12.58 2.91 -22.60
CA ALA A 117 12.33 1.47 -22.46
C ALA A 117 12.15 0.78 -23.83
N PHE A 118 11.50 1.44 -24.79
CA PHE A 118 11.39 0.91 -26.15
C PHE A 118 12.74 0.85 -26.87
N ASP A 119 13.59 1.86 -26.70
CA ASP A 119 14.92 1.89 -27.31
C ASP A 119 15.85 0.83 -26.71
N THR A 120 15.81 0.62 -25.39
CA THR A 120 16.59 -0.44 -24.74
C THR A 120 16.13 -1.84 -25.18
N LEU A 121 14.82 -2.05 -25.30
CA LEU A 121 14.27 -3.29 -25.85
C LEU A 121 14.70 -3.52 -27.31
N ASN A 122 14.62 -2.49 -28.15
CA ASN A 122 15.05 -2.57 -29.54
C ASN A 122 16.54 -2.87 -29.68
N LYS A 123 17.38 -2.27 -28.83
CA LYS A 123 18.82 -2.59 -28.73
C LYS A 123 19.02 -4.05 -28.35
N LYS A 124 18.31 -4.55 -27.32
CA LYS A 124 18.38 -5.97 -26.91
C LYS A 124 18.01 -6.93 -28.05
N ILE A 125 16.95 -6.62 -28.79
CA ILE A 125 16.51 -7.40 -29.95
C ILE A 125 17.57 -7.38 -31.06
N SER A 126 18.21 -6.24 -31.32
CA SER A 126 19.24 -6.13 -32.37
C SER A 126 20.52 -6.92 -32.11
N LEU A 127 20.80 -7.24 -30.84
CA LEU A 127 21.98 -8.03 -30.45
C LEU A 127 21.78 -9.54 -30.68
N ILE A 128 20.56 -9.99 -30.98
CA ILE A 128 20.24 -11.42 -31.17
C ILE A 128 20.28 -11.74 -32.69
N PRO A 129 21.03 -12.76 -33.14
CA PRO A 129 21.21 -13.08 -34.56
C PRO A 129 19.90 -13.31 -35.32
N ASN A 130 18.90 -13.93 -34.68
CA ASN A 130 17.58 -14.14 -35.25
C ASN A 130 16.59 -13.10 -34.72
N ARG A 131 16.43 -11.99 -35.45
CA ARG A 131 15.55 -10.88 -35.08
C ARG A 131 14.08 -11.28 -34.92
N ASN A 132 13.58 -12.22 -35.73
CA ASN A 132 12.18 -12.64 -35.67
C ASN A 132 11.90 -13.48 -34.42
N LEU A 133 12.81 -14.40 -34.10
CA LEU A 133 12.77 -15.14 -32.83
C LEU A 133 12.88 -14.18 -31.64
N ALA A 134 13.82 -13.24 -31.71
CA ALA A 134 14.01 -12.23 -30.67
C ALA A 134 12.76 -11.37 -30.44
N ARG A 135 12.02 -11.00 -31.48
CA ARG A 135 10.75 -10.23 -31.33
C ARG A 135 9.61 -11.04 -30.72
N LEU A 136 9.61 -12.36 -30.86
CA LEU A 136 8.63 -13.22 -30.20
C LEU A 136 8.90 -13.32 -28.70
N TYR A 137 10.18 -13.46 -28.32
CA TYR A 137 10.61 -13.55 -26.91
C TYR A 137 10.75 -12.21 -26.20
N HIS A 138 11.09 -11.14 -26.94
CA HIS A 138 11.24 -9.79 -26.47
C HIS A 138 10.25 -8.88 -27.19
N ASN A 139 9.07 -8.76 -26.61
CA ASN A 139 7.96 -8.00 -27.18
C ASN A 139 7.65 -6.75 -26.34
N LYS A 140 6.83 -5.85 -26.89
CA LYS A 140 6.47 -4.60 -26.20
C LYS A 140 5.72 -4.81 -24.88
N THR A 141 5.08 -5.97 -24.69
CA THR A 141 4.39 -6.29 -23.44
C THR A 141 5.36 -6.58 -22.30
N ASP A 142 6.60 -7.00 -22.60
CA ASP A 142 7.60 -7.28 -21.58
C ASP A 142 7.93 -6.02 -20.77
N ILE A 143 7.93 -4.85 -21.40
CA ILE A 143 8.13 -3.57 -20.69
C ILE A 143 7.05 -3.37 -19.62
N PHE A 144 5.79 -3.63 -19.96
CA PHE A 144 4.68 -3.49 -19.01
C PHE A 144 4.74 -4.57 -17.91
N GLN A 145 5.07 -5.81 -18.28
CA GLN A 145 5.22 -6.90 -17.33
C GLN A 145 6.36 -6.67 -16.35
N ASP A 146 7.51 -6.18 -16.82
CA ASP A 146 8.68 -5.91 -16.01
C ASP A 146 8.42 -4.74 -15.05
N LYS A 147 7.78 -3.67 -15.51
CA LYS A 147 7.33 -2.57 -14.65
C LYS A 147 6.35 -3.06 -13.57
N PHE A 148 5.34 -3.82 -13.96
CA PHE A 148 4.36 -4.39 -13.03
C PHE A 148 5.02 -5.29 -11.98
N LYS A 149 5.92 -6.19 -12.41
CA LYS A 149 6.68 -7.07 -11.49
C LYS A 149 7.53 -6.25 -10.53
N SER A 150 8.31 -5.30 -11.06
CA SER A 150 9.16 -4.42 -10.25
C SER A 150 8.33 -3.71 -9.17
N ASN A 151 7.22 -3.11 -9.57
CA ASN A 151 6.29 -2.44 -8.69
C ASN A 151 5.69 -3.34 -7.59
N ILE A 152 5.31 -4.59 -7.93
CA ILE A 152 4.85 -5.57 -6.95
C ILE A 152 5.96 -5.89 -5.94
N PHE A 153 7.17 -6.16 -6.43
CA PHE A 153 8.29 -6.49 -5.54
C PHE A 153 8.65 -5.33 -4.62
N THR A 154 8.66 -4.09 -5.12
CA THR A 154 8.86 -2.89 -4.30
C THR A 154 7.75 -2.73 -3.25
N SER A 155 6.50 -3.02 -3.61
CA SER A 155 5.36 -2.95 -2.66
C SER A 155 5.36 -4.09 -1.64
N LEU A 156 6.00 -5.22 -1.94
CA LEU A 156 6.13 -6.35 -1.01
C LEU A 156 7.41 -6.31 -0.18
N ASP A 157 8.41 -5.52 -0.59
CA ASP A 157 9.65 -5.39 0.15
C ASP A 157 9.39 -4.72 1.50
N THR A 158 9.68 -5.44 2.59
CA THR A 158 9.59 -4.89 3.94
C THR A 158 10.55 -3.74 4.17
N ASN A 159 11.66 -3.68 3.43
CA ASN A 159 12.64 -2.61 3.52
C ASN A 159 12.03 -1.25 3.18
N ASN A 160 11.20 -1.21 2.13
CA ASN A 160 10.47 -0.03 1.69
C ASN A 160 9.57 0.58 2.79
N TYR A 161 9.22 -0.18 3.85
CA TYR A 161 8.37 0.29 4.96
C TYR A 161 9.12 0.60 6.25
N PHE A 162 10.13 -0.18 6.61
CA PHE A 162 10.79 -0.09 7.93
C PHE A 162 12.22 0.47 7.85
N PHE A 163 12.81 0.52 6.66
CA PHE A 163 14.21 0.90 6.46
C PHE A 163 14.31 1.92 5.33
N ALA A 164 14.05 3.19 5.65
CA ALA A 164 14.31 4.27 4.70
C ALA A 164 15.81 4.33 4.36
N LEU A 165 16.14 4.75 3.11
CA LEU A 165 17.50 4.95 2.59
C LEU A 165 18.23 3.68 2.09
N HIS A 166 17.50 2.68 1.59
CA HIS A 166 18.16 1.57 0.91
C HIS A 166 18.75 2.04 -0.45
N PRO A 167 20.07 1.87 -0.72
CA PRO A 167 20.73 2.45 -1.89
C PRO A 167 20.12 2.08 -3.25
N ARG A 168 19.42 0.95 -3.33
CA ARG A 168 18.73 0.48 -4.54
C ARG A 168 17.43 1.22 -4.85
N GLU A 169 16.81 1.90 -3.88
CA GLU A 169 15.51 2.58 -4.02
C GLU A 169 15.63 4.10 -4.22
N ILE A 170 16.85 4.64 -4.37
CA ILE A 170 17.12 6.08 -4.42
C ILE A 170 16.75 6.72 -5.77
N PHE A 171 16.77 5.93 -6.86
CA PHE A 171 16.33 6.43 -8.15
C PHE A 171 14.80 6.38 -8.23
N GLU A 172 14.16 7.54 -8.17
CA GLU A 172 12.73 7.79 -8.42
C GLU A 172 11.73 7.59 -7.26
N ASN A 173 12.16 7.25 -6.04
CA ASN A 173 11.27 7.17 -4.87
C ASN A 173 11.54 8.32 -3.87
N GLN A 174 10.48 8.93 -3.33
CA GLN A 174 10.57 9.95 -2.27
C GLN A 174 11.26 9.45 -0.99
N ASN A 175 11.45 8.13 -0.83
CA ASN A 175 12.15 7.48 0.28
C ASN A 175 11.64 7.97 1.65
N LEU A 176 10.31 8.06 1.78
CA LEU A 176 9.66 8.51 3.00
C LEU A 176 9.90 7.53 4.13
N HIS A 177 10.07 8.06 5.33
CA HIS A 177 10.11 7.27 6.56
C HIS A 177 8.69 6.83 6.93
N LYS A 178 8.30 5.61 6.54
CA LYS A 178 6.91 5.12 6.68
C LYS A 178 6.60 4.60 8.08
N LEU A 179 7.46 3.73 8.62
CA LEU A 179 7.33 3.19 9.97
C LEU A 179 8.67 3.24 10.68
N PRO A 180 8.67 3.34 12.02
CA PRO A 180 9.92 3.27 12.75
C PRO A 180 10.53 1.88 12.60
N PHE A 181 11.85 1.76 12.40
CA PHE A 181 12.49 0.46 12.17
C PHE A 181 12.10 -0.62 13.21
N PRO A 182 12.06 -0.32 14.53
CA PRO A 182 11.63 -1.30 15.55
C PRO A 182 10.21 -1.86 15.36
N ALA A 183 9.35 -1.20 14.57
CA ALA A 183 8.01 -1.70 14.24
C ALA A 183 8.02 -2.95 13.35
N ILE A 184 9.17 -3.35 12.80
CA ILE A 184 9.30 -4.63 12.11
C ILE A 184 8.97 -5.82 13.02
N ILE A 185 9.30 -5.72 14.32
CA ILE A 185 9.01 -6.79 15.30
C ILE A 185 7.49 -7.00 15.45
N PRO A 186 6.68 -5.99 15.81
CA PRO A 186 5.23 -6.13 15.83
C PRO A 186 4.64 -6.41 14.45
N PHE A 187 5.25 -5.98 13.34
CA PHE A 187 4.79 -6.35 12.01
C PHE A 187 4.90 -7.86 11.74
N LEU A 188 6.07 -8.46 11.97
CA LEU A 188 6.31 -9.90 11.76
C LEU A 188 5.44 -10.75 12.68
N MET A 189 5.34 -10.37 13.96
CA MET A 189 4.39 -11.01 14.88
C MET A 189 2.94 -10.84 14.42
N GLY A 190 2.62 -9.65 13.89
CA GLY A 190 1.34 -9.32 13.29
C GLY A 190 0.97 -10.27 12.17
N LEU A 191 1.85 -10.44 11.18
CA LEU A 191 1.67 -11.37 10.06
C LEU A 191 1.42 -12.79 10.54
N TYR A 192 2.23 -13.30 11.47
CA TYR A 192 2.08 -14.65 12.00
C TYR A 192 0.73 -14.87 12.72
N PHE A 193 0.30 -13.89 13.51
CA PHE A 193 -0.97 -13.99 14.27
C PHE A 193 -2.19 -13.46 13.52
N LEU A 194 -2.01 -12.89 12.33
CA LEU A 194 -3.10 -12.30 11.53
C LEU A 194 -4.17 -13.34 11.23
N ILE A 195 -3.80 -14.59 10.99
CA ILE A 195 -4.73 -15.68 10.67
C ILE A 195 -5.79 -15.92 11.76
N LYS A 196 -5.48 -15.56 13.02
CA LYS A 196 -6.37 -15.66 14.19
C LYS A 196 -7.11 -14.35 14.49
N SER A 197 -6.86 -13.28 13.72
CA SER A 197 -7.51 -11.98 13.88
C SER A 197 -8.88 -11.96 13.20
N LYS A 198 -9.84 -11.25 13.81
CA LYS A 198 -11.14 -10.95 13.17
C LYS A 198 -10.99 -10.06 11.94
N ASP A 199 -9.94 -9.23 11.93
CA ASP A 199 -9.68 -8.25 10.87
C ASP A 199 -8.95 -8.85 9.67
N ARG A 200 -8.64 -10.16 9.68
CA ARG A 200 -7.76 -10.80 8.69
C ARG A 200 -8.24 -10.63 7.24
N ALA A 201 -9.53 -10.82 7.01
CA ALA A 201 -10.10 -10.78 5.66
C ALA A 201 -10.00 -9.37 5.11
N TRP A 202 -10.40 -8.38 5.90
CA TRP A 202 -10.30 -6.96 5.58
C TRP A 202 -8.84 -6.54 5.34
N ILE A 203 -7.92 -6.86 6.25
CA ILE A 203 -6.50 -6.49 6.12
C ILE A 203 -5.92 -7.10 4.85
N ALA A 204 -6.12 -8.40 4.61
CA ALA A 204 -5.59 -9.09 3.44
C ALA A 204 -6.18 -8.56 2.13
N SER A 205 -7.50 -8.38 2.06
CA SER A 205 -8.17 -7.87 0.85
C SER A 205 -7.70 -6.46 0.51
N THR A 206 -7.61 -5.58 1.51
CA THR A 206 -7.23 -4.17 1.33
C THR A 206 -5.74 -4.04 0.97
N LEU A 207 -4.88 -4.85 1.60
CA LEU A 207 -3.46 -4.89 1.28
C LEU A 207 -3.23 -5.37 -0.16
N LEU A 208 -3.85 -6.47 -0.56
CA LEU A 208 -3.73 -7.00 -1.93
C LEU A 208 -4.32 -6.03 -2.96
N ALA A 209 -5.49 -5.46 -2.69
CA ALA A 209 -6.09 -4.46 -3.57
C ALA A 209 -5.19 -3.22 -3.74
N GLY A 210 -4.58 -2.74 -2.66
CA GLY A 210 -3.62 -1.65 -2.70
C GLY A 210 -2.39 -2.01 -3.55
N ILE A 211 -1.73 -3.13 -3.26
CA ILE A 211 -0.50 -3.56 -3.96
C ILE A 211 -0.77 -3.69 -5.46
N PHE A 212 -1.82 -4.40 -5.85
CA PHE A 212 -2.15 -4.60 -7.27
C PHE A 212 -2.60 -3.31 -7.96
N SER A 213 -3.31 -2.42 -7.25
CA SER A 213 -3.71 -1.12 -7.84
C SER A 213 -2.51 -0.22 -8.10
N ILE A 214 -1.59 -0.10 -7.14
CA ILE A 214 -0.39 0.73 -7.29
C ILE A 214 0.61 0.08 -8.25
N ALA A 215 0.59 -1.25 -8.41
CA ALA A 215 1.44 -1.93 -9.36
C ALA A 215 1.20 -1.54 -10.82
N LEU A 216 0.00 -1.01 -11.13
CA LEU A 216 -0.38 -0.53 -12.46
C LEU A 216 0.02 0.93 -12.71
N ILE A 217 0.68 1.60 -11.77
CA ILE A 217 1.11 3.01 -11.86
C ILE A 217 2.60 3.08 -12.16
N ASN A 218 3.00 4.00 -13.03
CA ASN A 218 4.41 4.15 -13.45
C ASN A 218 5.31 4.62 -12.29
N ASN A 219 4.83 5.56 -11.46
CA ASN A 219 5.51 5.98 -10.24
C ASN A 219 4.59 5.72 -9.03
N GLN A 220 5.06 4.90 -8.09
CA GLN A 220 4.32 4.50 -6.89
C GLN A 220 4.35 5.56 -5.78
N ASP A 221 5.21 6.58 -5.90
CA ASP A 221 5.35 7.65 -4.93
C ASP A 221 4.00 8.27 -4.58
N LYS A 222 3.79 8.50 -3.28
CA LYS A 222 2.56 9.03 -2.68
C LYS A 222 1.35 8.10 -2.74
N PHE A 223 1.18 7.31 -3.80
CA PHE A 223 0.07 6.37 -3.96
C PHE A 223 0.14 5.22 -2.97
N ASP A 224 1.35 4.85 -2.56
CA ASP A 224 1.63 3.84 -1.54
C ASP A 224 1.03 4.15 -0.16
N LEU A 225 0.65 5.40 0.13
CA LEU A 225 -0.05 5.78 1.36
C LEU A 225 -1.37 5.02 1.55
N ILE A 226 -1.99 4.50 0.49
CA ILE A 226 -3.18 3.63 0.63
C ILE A 226 -2.87 2.35 1.43
N LEU A 227 -1.60 1.91 1.49
CA LEU A 227 -1.14 0.73 2.21
C LEU A 227 -0.86 1.00 3.69
N TYR A 228 -0.82 2.27 4.12
CA TYR A 228 -0.56 2.66 5.50
C TYR A 228 -1.48 1.97 6.49
N LEU A 229 -2.79 1.99 6.23
CA LEU A 229 -3.78 1.48 7.17
C LEU A 229 -3.67 -0.06 7.36
N PRO A 230 -3.68 -0.90 6.31
CA PRO A 230 -3.54 -2.35 6.48
C PRO A 230 -2.19 -2.75 7.11
N ILE A 231 -1.09 -2.06 6.78
CA ILE A 231 0.22 -2.35 7.39
C ILE A 231 0.23 -1.96 8.87
N SER A 232 -0.25 -0.77 9.23
CA SER A 232 -0.32 -0.32 10.63
C SER A 232 -1.21 -1.20 11.49
N LEU A 233 -2.32 -1.71 10.93
CA LEU A 233 -3.19 -2.66 11.62
C LEU A 233 -2.52 -4.02 11.81
N THR A 234 -1.71 -4.46 10.85
CA THR A 234 -0.87 -5.66 11.01
C THR A 234 0.08 -5.49 12.18
N CYS A 235 0.78 -4.35 12.27
CA CYS A 235 1.61 -4.01 13.43
C CYS A 235 0.80 -4.00 14.74
N LEU A 236 -0.42 -3.46 14.74
CA LEU A 236 -1.28 -3.44 15.92
C LEU A 236 -1.67 -4.85 16.40
N VAL A 237 -1.92 -5.79 15.48
CA VAL A 237 -2.18 -7.20 15.81
C VAL A 237 -0.96 -7.79 16.54
N GLY A 238 0.25 -7.56 16.04
CA GLY A 238 1.47 -8.04 16.70
C GLY A 238 1.73 -7.35 18.02
N LEU A 239 1.54 -6.02 18.11
CA LEU A 239 1.70 -5.26 19.36
C LEU A 239 0.76 -5.78 20.45
N LYS A 240 -0.51 -6.10 20.11
CA LYS A 240 -1.45 -6.74 21.05
C LYS A 240 -0.93 -8.09 21.54
N LYS A 241 -0.27 -8.86 20.69
CA LYS A 241 0.35 -10.14 21.09
C LYS A 241 1.57 -9.95 21.97
N ILE A 242 2.44 -8.99 21.67
CA ILE A 242 3.57 -8.63 22.54
C ILE A 242 3.06 -8.17 23.92
N PHE A 243 1.96 -7.40 23.94
CA PHE A 243 1.33 -6.96 25.18
C PHE A 243 0.84 -8.12 26.06
N THR A 244 0.40 -9.23 25.47
CA THR A 244 -0.02 -10.42 26.22
C THR A 244 1.14 -11.28 26.75
N LEU A 245 2.38 -11.02 26.33
CA LEU A 245 3.56 -11.72 26.87
C LEU A 245 3.82 -11.35 28.33
N ARG A 246 4.71 -12.12 28.98
CA ARG A 246 5.19 -11.83 30.33
C ARG A 246 5.66 -10.38 30.41
N GLN A 247 5.31 -9.70 31.50
CA GLN A 247 5.53 -8.27 31.68
C GLN A 247 6.97 -7.82 31.41
N ALA A 248 7.96 -8.61 31.82
CA ALA A 248 9.38 -8.32 31.55
C ALA A 248 9.69 -8.17 30.06
N TYR A 249 9.19 -9.06 29.20
CA TYR A 249 9.42 -9.00 27.76
C TYR A 249 8.74 -7.79 27.11
N TYR A 250 7.51 -7.48 27.54
CA TYR A 250 6.81 -6.29 27.04
C TYR A 250 7.53 -5.00 27.45
N LEU A 251 8.00 -4.91 28.69
CA LEU A 251 8.75 -3.74 29.17
C LEU A 251 10.09 -3.60 28.45
N LEU A 252 10.82 -4.70 28.23
CA LEU A 252 12.05 -4.69 27.45
C LEU A 252 11.81 -4.21 26.02
N PHE A 253 10.75 -4.72 25.37
CA PHE A 253 10.33 -4.26 24.05
C PHE A 253 10.03 -2.77 24.07
N SER A 254 9.18 -2.28 24.98
CA SER A 254 8.83 -0.85 25.06
C SER A 254 10.03 0.04 25.36
N PHE A 255 10.98 -0.42 26.18
CA PHE A 255 12.21 0.30 26.53
C PHE A 255 13.11 0.50 25.31
N ILE A 256 13.11 -0.43 24.36
CA ILE A 256 13.87 -0.31 23.09
C ILE A 256 13.05 0.45 22.04
N PHE A 257 11.78 0.07 21.87
CA PHE A 257 10.90 0.58 20.82
C PHE A 257 10.64 2.09 20.94
N LEU A 258 10.33 2.58 22.15
CA LEU A 258 9.91 3.97 22.33
C LEU A 258 11.04 4.97 22.07
N PRO A 259 12.23 4.86 22.68
CA PRO A 259 13.30 5.83 22.44
C PRO A 259 13.73 5.87 20.98
N LEU A 260 13.88 4.71 20.33
CA LEU A 260 14.26 4.63 18.93
C LEU A 260 13.19 5.25 18.02
N SER A 261 11.91 4.93 18.24
CA SER A 261 10.82 5.50 17.45
C SER A 261 10.71 7.02 17.62
N ILE A 262 10.96 7.54 18.83
CA ILE A 262 10.96 8.99 19.10
C ILE A 262 12.14 9.67 18.40
N ILE A 263 13.34 9.08 18.45
CA ILE A 263 14.53 9.60 17.77
C ILE A 263 14.28 9.68 16.26
N GLU A 264 13.73 8.62 15.66
CA GLU A 264 13.43 8.64 14.23
C GLU A 264 12.33 9.65 13.88
N LEU A 265 11.28 9.77 14.71
CA LEU A 265 10.24 10.78 14.52
C LEU A 265 10.80 12.20 14.61
N ALA A 266 11.67 12.47 15.58
CA ALA A 266 12.35 13.76 15.72
C ALA A 266 13.19 14.06 14.48
N ARG A 267 13.93 13.07 13.97
CA ARG A 267 14.71 13.22 12.72
C ARG A 267 13.83 13.62 11.53
N ILE A 268 12.61 13.08 11.42
CA ILE A 268 11.66 13.45 10.35
C ILE A 268 11.15 14.89 10.52
N ILE A 269 10.90 15.34 11.76
CA ILE A 269 10.34 16.67 12.04
C ILE A 269 11.39 17.78 11.87
N PHE A 270 12.65 17.51 12.22
CA PHE A 270 13.73 18.49 12.22
C PHE A 270 14.59 18.50 10.94
N ASN A 271 14.30 17.62 9.98
CA ASN A 271 14.88 17.64 8.63
C ASN A 271 14.02 18.46 7.67
#